data_AF-A0A945WUH4-F1
#
_entry.id   AF-A0A945WUH4-F1
#
_cell.length_a   1.000
_cell.length_b   1.000
_cell.length_c   1.000
_cell.angle_alpha   90.00
_cell.angle_beta   90.00
_cell.angle_gamma   90.00
#
_symmetry.space_group_name_H-M   'P 1'
#
loop_
_entity.id
_entity.type
_entity.pdbx_description
1 polymer ?
#
loop_
_entity_poly.entity_id
_entity_poly.type
_entity_poly.pdbx_seq_one_letter_code
_entity_poly.pdbx_strand_id
1 'polypeptide(L)'
;MNFSLSWKALLVTLGSFATLTFGAPAMAGSGKFTTTNLPYWNVGQYNGALSDACQRNLFNQKKIQTLNIGYLGKKGMGVTGIATREWNLNDPTGLAKPNITYHFYNDRYSNCKVYIAHVKPRRQ
;
A
#
# COMPACT_ATOMS: atom_id res chain seq x y z
N MET A 1 -29.87 -64.68 -28.82
CA MET A 1 -28.85 -65.34 -27.97
C MET A 1 -27.59 -64.49 -28.01
N ASN A 2 -27.20 -63.96 -26.83
CA ASN A 2 -25.93 -63.37 -26.40
C ASN A 2 -25.07 -62.58 -27.42
N PHE A 3 -24.98 -61.26 -27.26
CA PHE A 3 -23.73 -60.55 -27.55
C PHE A 3 -23.40 -59.48 -26.49
N SER A 4 -22.15 -59.59 -26.05
CA SER A 4 -21.45 -58.96 -24.93
C SER A 4 -21.38 -57.42 -24.98
N LEU A 5 -21.53 -56.77 -23.82
CA LEU A 5 -21.13 -55.39 -23.59
C LEU A 5 -19.60 -55.27 -23.64
N SER A 6 -19.08 -54.29 -24.40
CA SER A 6 -17.71 -53.81 -24.22
C SER A 6 -17.71 -52.30 -24.03
N TRP A 7 -17.51 -51.89 -22.78
CA TRP A 7 -17.24 -50.53 -22.37
C TRP A 7 -15.82 -50.13 -22.73
N LYS A 8 -15.64 -49.09 -23.56
CA LYS A 8 -14.36 -48.40 -23.72
C LYS A 8 -14.54 -46.88 -23.63
N ALA A 9 -14.36 -46.43 -22.39
CA ALA A 9 -13.69 -45.20 -21.95
C ALA A 9 -13.98 -43.90 -22.70
N LEU A 10 -14.89 -43.10 -22.14
CA LEU A 10 -14.96 -41.66 -22.33
C LEU A 10 -13.73 -41.04 -21.61
N LEU A 11 -12.75 -40.55 -22.36
CA LEU A 11 -11.64 -39.77 -21.80
C LEU A 11 -12.14 -38.37 -21.42
N VAL A 12 -12.48 -38.18 -20.15
CA VAL A 12 -12.66 -36.84 -19.57
C VAL A 12 -11.29 -36.37 -19.12
N THR A 13 -10.65 -35.53 -19.93
CA THR A 13 -9.43 -34.83 -19.57
C THR A 13 -9.76 -33.75 -18.52
N LEU A 14 -9.43 -34.07 -17.26
CA LEU A 14 -9.43 -33.11 -16.15
C LEU A 14 -8.36 -32.04 -16.41
N GLY A 15 -8.78 -30.86 -16.86
CA GLY A 15 -7.94 -29.68 -16.97
C GLY A 15 -7.65 -29.09 -15.59
N SER A 16 -6.44 -29.32 -15.07
CA SER A 16 -5.95 -28.69 -13.85
C SER A 16 -5.64 -27.20 -14.10
N PHE A 17 -6.53 -26.30 -13.72
CA PHE A 17 -6.25 -24.87 -13.65
C PHE A 17 -5.30 -24.60 -12.47
N ALA A 18 -4.00 -24.54 -12.75
CA ALA A 18 -3.00 -24.04 -11.80
C ALA A 18 -3.14 -22.52 -11.68
N THR A 19 -3.76 -22.04 -10.61
CA THR A 19 -3.78 -20.62 -10.26
C THR A 19 -2.40 -20.17 -9.78
N LEU A 20 -1.66 -19.48 -10.66
CA LEU A 20 -0.43 -18.77 -10.31
C LEU A 20 -0.78 -17.53 -9.50
N THR A 21 -0.57 -17.59 -8.18
CA THR A 21 -0.63 -16.41 -7.32
C THR A 21 0.66 -15.60 -7.48
N PHE A 22 0.65 -14.60 -8.34
CA PHE A 22 1.73 -13.61 -8.42
C PHE A 22 1.65 -12.68 -7.21
N GLY A 23 2.41 -12.99 -6.16
CA GLY A 23 2.70 -12.04 -5.09
C GLY A 23 3.68 -10.99 -5.59
N ALA A 24 3.24 -9.76 -5.80
CA ALA A 24 4.13 -8.66 -6.16
C ALA A 24 5.11 -8.39 -5.01
N PRO A 25 6.43 -8.26 -5.28
CA PRO A 25 7.39 -7.92 -4.25
C PRO A 25 7.09 -6.52 -3.71
N ALA A 26 6.88 -6.41 -2.40
CA ALA A 26 6.76 -5.12 -1.73
C ALA A 26 8.13 -4.42 -1.77
N MET A 27 8.32 -3.47 -2.68
CA MET A 27 9.51 -2.63 -2.75
C MET A 27 9.56 -1.74 -1.49
N ALA A 28 10.32 -2.17 -0.48
CA ALA A 28 10.65 -1.35 0.67
C ALA A 28 11.67 -0.27 0.24
N GLY A 29 11.29 1.01 0.31
CA GLY A 29 12.20 2.11 -0.03
C GLY A 29 13.36 2.25 0.99
N SER A 30 14.55 2.58 0.48
CA SER A 30 15.82 2.50 1.22
C SER A 30 16.08 3.64 2.23
N GLY A 31 15.25 4.69 2.29
CA GLY A 31 15.43 5.77 3.26
C GLY A 31 14.64 5.54 4.54
N LYS A 32 15.29 4.95 5.54
CA LYS A 32 14.73 4.80 6.88
C LYS A 32 14.86 6.11 7.64
N PHE A 33 13.75 6.75 7.98
CA PHE A 33 13.73 7.90 8.90
C PHE A 33 13.86 7.42 10.35
N THR A 34 12.96 6.52 10.76
CA THR A 34 12.95 5.96 12.12
C THR A 34 12.14 4.67 12.18
N THR A 35 12.13 4.03 13.35
CA THR A 35 11.26 2.89 13.69
C THR A 35 10.63 3.09 15.06
N THR A 36 9.42 2.55 15.26
CA THR A 36 8.69 2.65 16.54
C THR A 36 7.82 1.42 16.79
N ASN A 37 7.44 1.20 18.05
CA ASN A 37 6.51 0.14 18.47
C ASN A 37 5.04 0.60 18.52
N LEU A 38 4.78 1.89 18.26
CA LEU A 38 3.42 2.41 18.10
C LEU A 38 2.80 1.87 16.80
N PRO A 39 1.46 1.86 16.65
CA PRO A 39 0.84 1.45 15.41
C PRO A 39 0.97 2.53 14.31
N TYR A 40 0.94 2.12 13.03
CA TYR A 40 1.17 3.02 11.90
C TYR A 40 0.23 4.24 11.82
N TRP A 41 -1.01 4.12 12.31
CA TRP A 41 -1.98 5.21 12.30
C TRP A 41 -1.71 6.28 13.37
N ASN A 42 -0.71 6.08 14.25
CA ASN A 42 -0.38 7.04 15.30
C ASN A 42 0.46 8.22 14.81
N VAL A 43 0.83 8.26 13.52
CA VAL A 43 1.63 9.35 12.93
C VAL A 43 0.90 10.67 12.84
N GLY A 44 -0.43 10.65 12.79
CA GLY A 44 -1.19 11.83 12.48
C GLY A 44 -2.68 11.52 12.29
N GLN A 45 -3.41 12.51 11.79
CA GLN A 45 -4.85 12.41 11.59
C GLN A 45 -5.15 11.75 10.26
N TYR A 46 -5.99 10.71 10.27
CA TYR A 46 -6.48 10.08 9.05
C TYR A 46 -7.28 11.08 8.20
N ASN A 47 -7.04 11.10 6.89
CA ASN A 47 -7.80 11.92 5.95
C ASN A 47 -8.44 11.05 4.86
N GLY A 48 -9.78 10.96 4.89
CA GLY A 48 -10.55 10.16 3.93
C GLY A 48 -10.37 10.63 2.48
N ALA A 49 -10.55 11.92 2.22
CA ALA A 49 -10.45 12.46 0.85
C ALA A 49 -9.06 12.25 0.23
N LEU A 50 -7.99 12.43 1.00
CA LEU A 50 -6.62 12.16 0.52
C LEU A 50 -6.36 10.66 0.35
N SER A 51 -6.97 9.81 1.18
CA SER A 51 -6.87 8.36 1.03
C SER A 51 -7.57 7.90 -0.25
N ASP A 52 -8.76 8.43 -0.55
CA ASP A 52 -9.48 8.15 -1.79
C ASP A 52 -8.70 8.62 -3.01
N ALA A 53 -8.07 9.81 -2.94
CA ALA A 53 -7.19 10.30 -3.99
C ALA A 53 -5.95 9.40 -4.17
N CYS A 54 -5.33 8.96 -3.07
CA CYS A 54 -4.20 8.03 -3.13
C CYS A 54 -4.55 6.70 -3.79
N GLN A 55 -5.71 6.13 -3.46
CA GLN A 55 -6.21 4.88 -4.07
C GLN A 55 -6.44 5.03 -5.58
N ARG A 56 -6.73 6.24 -6.05
CA ARG A 56 -6.92 6.59 -7.46
C ARG A 56 -5.63 7.04 -8.16
N ASN A 57 -4.48 6.96 -7.49
CA ASN A 57 -3.19 7.46 -7.99
C ASN A 57 -3.14 8.98 -8.24
N LEU A 58 -3.97 9.76 -7.53
CA LEU A 58 -4.06 11.22 -7.63
C LEU A 58 -3.38 11.96 -6.48
N PHE A 59 -2.87 11.24 -5.48
CA PHE A 59 -2.18 11.82 -4.32
C PHE A 59 -1.23 10.79 -3.72
N ASN A 60 0.01 10.71 -4.21
CA ASN A 60 0.92 9.59 -3.96
C ASN A 60 2.37 10.04 -3.87
N GLN A 61 3.27 9.19 -3.39
CA GLN A 61 4.69 9.49 -3.48
C GLN A 61 5.18 9.39 -4.93
N LYS A 62 6.03 10.34 -5.35
CA LYS A 62 6.78 10.28 -6.61
C LYS A 62 7.69 9.04 -6.61
N LYS A 63 8.46 8.88 -5.54
CA LYS A 63 9.32 7.72 -5.26
C LYS A 63 8.88 7.07 -3.95
N ILE A 64 8.35 5.85 -4.04
CA ILE A 64 7.78 5.12 -2.90
C ILE A 64 8.83 4.94 -1.80
N GLN A 65 8.47 5.32 -0.57
CA GLN A 65 9.23 5.06 0.66
C GLN A 65 10.70 5.54 0.61
N THR A 66 10.99 6.57 -0.18
CA THR A 66 12.30 7.24 -0.19
C THR A 66 12.65 7.82 1.18
N LEU A 67 11.65 8.19 1.97
CA LEU A 67 11.76 8.40 3.41
C LEU A 67 10.58 7.69 4.07
N ASN A 68 10.83 6.91 5.11
CA ASN A 68 9.78 6.09 5.72
C ASN A 68 9.95 5.88 7.24
N ILE A 69 8.86 5.48 7.89
CA ILE A 69 8.83 5.03 9.28
C ILE A 69 8.38 3.57 9.31
N GLY A 70 9.13 2.73 10.00
CA GLY A 70 8.74 1.35 10.28
C GLY A 70 8.02 1.20 11.63
N TYR A 71 6.90 0.49 11.64
CA TYR A 71 6.11 0.18 12.84
C TYR A 71 6.24 -1.30 13.14
N LEU A 72 6.86 -1.63 14.27
CA LEU A 72 7.28 -2.98 14.63
C LEU A 72 6.45 -3.58 15.78
N GLY A 73 5.49 -2.83 16.33
CA GLY A 73 4.63 -3.28 17.41
C GLY A 73 3.66 -4.39 16.99
N LYS A 74 3.22 -5.20 17.95
CA LYS A 74 2.26 -6.30 17.73
C LYS A 74 0.93 -5.84 17.12
N LYS A 75 0.56 -4.58 17.32
CA LYS A 75 -0.65 -3.95 16.76
C LYS A 75 -0.24 -2.91 15.73
N GLY A 76 -0.81 -2.99 14.53
CA GLY A 76 -0.60 -1.97 13.50
C GLY A 76 0.83 -1.93 12.95
N MET A 77 1.45 -3.11 12.84
CA MET A 77 2.72 -3.28 12.12
C MET A 77 2.59 -2.80 10.67
N GLY A 78 3.64 -2.19 10.14
CA GLY A 78 3.64 -1.69 8.78
C GLY A 78 4.74 -0.69 8.51
N VAL A 79 4.64 -0.03 7.36
CA VAL A 79 5.55 1.03 6.95
C VAL A 79 4.71 2.18 6.40
N THR A 80 5.01 3.41 6.81
CA THR A 80 4.48 4.60 6.14
C THR A 80 5.58 5.33 5.40
N GLY A 81 5.37 5.64 4.12
CA GLY A 81 6.21 6.57 3.38
C GLY A 81 5.87 8.02 3.73
N ILE A 82 6.82 8.92 3.54
CA ILE A 82 6.70 10.34 3.87
C ILE A 82 6.76 11.16 2.56
N ALA A 83 5.92 12.19 2.45
CA ALA A 83 6.08 13.27 1.48
C ALA A 83 5.58 14.61 2.04
N THR A 84 6.01 15.71 1.43
CA THR A 84 5.46 17.05 1.65
C THR A 84 5.06 17.64 0.31
N ARG A 85 4.35 18.78 0.31
CA ARG A 85 4.01 19.48 -0.93
C ARG A 85 5.25 19.78 -1.79
N GLU A 86 6.35 20.14 -1.15
CA GLU A 86 7.61 20.55 -1.79
C GLU A 86 8.53 19.36 -2.11
N TRP A 87 8.26 18.17 -1.56
CA TRP A 87 9.17 17.04 -1.65
C TRP A 87 8.44 15.69 -1.80
N ASN A 88 8.86 14.93 -2.82
CA ASN A 88 8.43 13.55 -3.08
C ASN A 88 6.91 13.33 -3.24
N LEU A 89 6.09 14.36 -3.41
CA LEU A 89 4.65 14.24 -3.62
C LEU A 89 4.26 14.40 -5.10
N ASN A 90 3.43 13.49 -5.59
CA ASN A 90 2.68 13.61 -6.83
C ASN A 90 1.23 13.99 -6.49
N ASP A 91 0.83 15.21 -6.84
CA ASP A 91 -0.48 15.78 -6.56
C ASP A 91 -0.93 16.65 -7.75
N PRO A 92 -1.39 16.03 -8.86
CA PRO A 92 -1.85 16.75 -10.04
C PRO A 92 -3.10 17.60 -9.78
N THR A 93 -3.83 17.32 -8.70
CA THR A 93 -5.09 18.00 -8.33
C THR A 93 -4.89 19.18 -7.36
N GLY A 94 -3.68 19.39 -6.86
CA GLY A 94 -3.37 20.50 -5.94
C GLY A 94 -4.03 20.39 -4.56
N LEU A 95 -4.26 19.18 -4.05
CA LEU A 95 -4.85 18.92 -2.74
C LEU A 95 -3.88 19.24 -1.58
N ALA A 96 -2.58 19.33 -1.86
CA ALA A 96 -1.53 19.52 -0.87
C ALA A 96 -1.52 20.95 -0.28
N LYS A 97 -1.49 21.01 1.04
CA LYS A 97 -1.40 22.25 1.82
C LYS A 97 0.06 22.48 2.26
N PRO A 98 0.49 23.74 2.38
CA PRO A 98 1.81 24.06 2.92
C PRO A 98 1.93 23.62 4.38
N ASN A 99 3.16 23.36 4.84
CA ASN A 99 3.48 23.01 6.23
C ASN A 99 2.81 21.72 6.75
N ILE A 100 2.46 20.80 5.85
CA ILE A 100 1.91 19.49 6.18
C ILE A 100 2.89 18.39 5.73
N THR A 101 3.09 17.42 6.61
CA THR A 101 3.73 16.15 6.27
C THR A 101 2.65 15.09 6.06
N TYR A 102 2.72 14.42 4.90
CA TYR A 102 1.81 13.35 4.51
C TYR A 102 2.48 12.01 4.73
N HIS A 103 1.78 11.12 5.43
CA HIS A 103 2.21 9.75 5.67
C HIS A 103 1.33 8.78 4.91
N PHE A 104 1.95 7.97 4.05
CA PHE A 104 1.28 7.04 3.15
C PHE A 104 1.46 5.62 3.62
N TYR A 105 0.37 4.97 4.04
CA TYR A 105 0.33 3.54 4.26
C TYR A 105 -0.22 2.87 3.00
N ASN A 106 0.46 1.83 2.52
CA ASN A 106 0.10 1.09 1.29
C ASN A 106 -0.12 2.01 0.07
N ASP A 107 0.83 2.91 -0.17
CA ASP A 107 0.82 3.79 -1.34
C ASP A 107 0.67 2.99 -2.65
N ARG A 108 -0.23 3.44 -3.54
CA ARG A 108 -0.63 2.82 -4.82
C ARG A 108 -1.41 1.50 -4.73
N TYR A 109 -1.81 1.09 -3.53
CA TYR A 109 -2.73 -0.03 -3.34
C TYR A 109 -4.16 0.47 -3.10
N SER A 110 -5.14 -0.40 -3.35
CA SER A 110 -6.57 -0.11 -3.13
C SER A 110 -6.93 0.19 -1.67
N ASN A 111 -6.09 -0.19 -0.72
CA ASN A 111 -6.25 0.13 0.69
C ASN A 111 -5.28 1.24 1.15
N CYS A 112 -4.83 2.12 0.25
CA CYS A 112 -4.00 3.26 0.61
C CYS A 112 -4.69 4.12 1.67
N LYS A 113 -3.91 4.54 2.68
CA LYS A 113 -4.35 5.48 3.71
C LYS A 113 -3.35 6.62 3.82
N VAL A 114 -3.87 7.83 3.88
CA VAL A 114 -3.09 9.05 4.07
C VAL A 114 -3.38 9.64 5.44
N TYR A 115 -2.31 9.91 6.18
CA TYR A 115 -2.36 10.58 7.47
C TYR A 115 -1.65 11.93 7.39
N ILE A 116 -2.22 12.93 8.06
CA ILE A 116 -1.74 14.30 8.10
C ILE A 116 -1.03 14.51 9.44
N ALA A 117 0.26 14.81 9.38
CA ALA A 117 1.04 15.26 10.51
C ALA A 117 1.35 16.75 10.33
N HIS A 118 0.95 17.57 11.30
CA HIS A 118 1.37 18.95 11.35
C HIS A 118 2.80 19.01 11.88
N VAL A 119 3.69 19.63 11.11
CA VAL A 119 5.02 19.95 11.61
C VAL A 119 4.81 20.95 12.76
N LYS A 120 5.10 20.56 14.01
CA LYS A 120 5.21 21.56 15.08
C LYS A 120 6.33 22.51 14.67
N PRO A 121 6.13 23.84 14.70
CA PRO A 121 7.24 24.77 14.53
C PRO A 121 8.36 24.37 15.49
N ARG A 122 9.59 24.19 14.99
CA ARG A 122 10.74 24.14 15.89
C ARG A 122 10.77 25.50 16.58
N ARG A 123 10.40 25.55 17.87
CA ARG A 123 10.81 26.67 18.72
C ARG A 123 12.34 26.63 18.72
N GLN A 124 12.94 27.58 18.01
CA GLN A 124 14.35 27.91 18.16
C GLN A 124 14.54 28.57 19.52
#